data_AF-G0QGH8-F1
#
_entry.id   AF-G0QGH8-F1
#
_cell.length_a   1.000
_cell.length_b   1.000
_cell.length_c   1.000
_cell.angle_alpha   90.00
_cell.angle_beta   90.00
_cell.angle_gamma   90.00
#
_symmetry.space_group_name_H-M   'P 1'
#
loop_
_entity.id
_entity.type
_entity.pdbx_description
1 polymer ?
#
loop_
_entity_poly.entity_id
_entity_poly.type
_entity_poly.pdbx_seq_one_letter_code
_entity_poly.pdbx_strand_id
1 'polypeptide(L)'
;MGIQRYNYEGNTNIGFHLTTSSEQAIVPPEFQRKEDLDTKICETFIARTRLVGLFTAGNSNNILVPDSITDRERENLENSNIDFHVLHTRETALGNQIIANEEGAVISERLEEPSRRNPKSTRR
;
A
#
# COMPACT_ATOMS: atom_id res chain seq x y z
N MET A 1 -12.22 -18.32 -12.84
CA MET A 1 -11.80 -18.23 -11.41
C MET A 1 -13.04 -17.99 -10.56
N GLY A 2 -13.16 -18.62 -9.39
CA GLY A 2 -14.32 -18.49 -8.49
C GLY A 2 -14.01 -17.59 -7.29
N ILE A 3 -15.04 -17.24 -6.51
CA ILE A 3 -14.86 -16.52 -5.25
C ILE A 3 -14.35 -17.49 -4.18
N GLN A 4 -13.25 -17.15 -3.52
CA GLN A 4 -12.67 -17.94 -2.46
C GLN A 4 -12.77 -17.19 -1.12
N ARG A 5 -13.05 -17.92 -0.05
CA ARG A 5 -13.04 -17.37 1.31
C ARG A 5 -11.65 -17.53 1.89
N TYR A 6 -11.15 -16.46 2.51
CA TYR A 6 -9.90 -16.48 3.27
C TYR A 6 -10.09 -15.81 4.62
N ASN A 7 -9.34 -16.29 5.61
CA ASN A 7 -9.26 -15.71 6.93
C ASN A 7 -7.78 -15.50 7.23
N TYR A 8 -7.40 -14.25 7.50
CA TYR A 8 -6.04 -13.88 7.81
C TYR A 8 -5.94 -13.64 9.32
N GLU A 9 -5.27 -14.52 10.05
CA GLU A 9 -5.03 -14.40 11.51
C GLU A 9 -6.33 -14.15 12.33
N GLY A 10 -7.41 -14.85 11.99
CA GLY A 10 -8.72 -14.68 12.62
C GLY A 10 -9.58 -13.56 12.03
N ASN A 11 -9.03 -12.70 11.17
CA ASN A 11 -9.74 -11.59 10.54
C ASN A 11 -10.33 -11.96 9.17
N THR A 12 -11.60 -11.60 8.95
CA THR A 12 -12.29 -11.81 7.66
C THR A 12 -12.18 -10.60 6.73
N ASN A 13 -11.75 -9.45 7.23
CA ASN A 13 -11.55 -8.22 6.46
C ASN A 13 -10.17 -8.22 5.77
N ILE A 14 -10.00 -9.11 4.80
CA ILE A 14 -8.71 -9.34 4.13
C ILE A 14 -8.17 -8.10 3.42
N GLY A 15 -9.05 -7.20 2.96
CA GLY A 15 -8.67 -5.97 2.26
C GLY A 15 -7.88 -4.97 3.11
N PHE A 16 -7.91 -5.07 4.45
CA PHE A 16 -7.02 -4.27 5.29
C PHE A 16 -5.58 -4.76 5.26
N HIS A 17 -5.37 -6.03 4.91
CA HIS A 17 -4.10 -6.70 5.10
C HIS A 17 -3.29 -6.78 3.82
N LEU A 18 -3.87 -6.58 2.64
CA LEU A 18 -3.15 -6.68 1.38
C LEU A 18 -3.69 -5.68 0.35
N THR A 19 -2.81 -5.27 -0.56
CA THR A 19 -3.18 -4.55 -1.78
C THR A 19 -2.76 -5.40 -2.96
N THR A 20 -3.65 -5.59 -3.93
CA THR A 20 -3.39 -6.38 -5.13
C THR A 20 -4.03 -5.73 -6.34
N SER A 21 -3.40 -5.93 -7.48
CA SER A 21 -3.86 -5.54 -8.81
C SER A 21 -3.70 -6.75 -9.74
N SER A 22 -3.79 -6.56 -11.06
CA SER A 22 -3.55 -7.62 -12.03
C SER A 22 -2.06 -7.96 -12.19
N GLU A 23 -1.14 -7.03 -11.91
CA GLU A 23 0.30 -7.22 -12.17
C GLU A 23 1.18 -7.15 -10.92
N GLN A 24 0.68 -6.57 -9.82
CA GLN A 24 1.43 -6.46 -8.58
C GLN A 24 0.59 -6.49 -7.30
N ALA A 25 1.21 -6.98 -6.22
CA ALA A 25 0.64 -7.01 -4.88
C ALA A 25 1.70 -6.72 -3.80
N ILE A 26 1.24 -6.13 -2.70
CA ILE A 26 1.98 -6.05 -1.44
C ILE A 26 1.20 -6.84 -0.39
N VAL A 27 1.89 -7.80 0.24
CA VAL A 27 1.31 -8.67 1.26
C VAL A 27 2.18 -8.69 2.51
N PRO A 28 1.61 -8.95 3.69
CA PRO A 28 2.40 -9.22 4.88
C PRO A 28 3.20 -10.52 4.70
N PRO A 29 4.40 -10.65 5.29
CA PRO A 29 5.24 -11.85 5.15
C PRO A 29 4.55 -13.16 5.55
N GLU A 30 3.56 -13.09 6.45
CA GLU A 30 2.83 -14.28 6.93
C GLU A 30 1.63 -14.67 6.04
N PHE A 31 1.35 -13.93 4.96
CA PHE A 31 0.25 -14.26 4.06
C PHE A 31 0.52 -15.57 3.32
N GLN A 32 -0.34 -16.56 3.50
CA GLN A 32 -0.07 -17.93 3.04
C GLN A 32 -0.45 -18.18 1.58
N ARG A 33 -1.52 -17.54 1.10
CA ARG A 33 -2.17 -17.84 -0.19
C ARG A 33 -1.63 -17.01 -1.35
N LYS A 34 -0.32 -16.87 -1.43
CA LYS A 34 0.37 -15.98 -2.38
C LYS A 34 0.21 -16.48 -3.82
N GLU A 35 0.20 -17.80 -3.99
CA GLU A 35 -0.01 -18.52 -5.24
C GLU A 35 -1.36 -18.24 -5.90
N ASP A 36 -2.37 -17.79 -5.15
CA ASP A 36 -3.69 -17.46 -5.70
C ASP A 36 -3.72 -16.07 -6.36
N LEU A 37 -2.69 -15.22 -6.17
CA LEU A 37 -2.66 -13.86 -6.70
C LEU A 37 -2.06 -13.74 -8.11
N ASP A 38 -1.33 -14.76 -8.59
CA ASP A 38 -0.70 -14.83 -9.94
C ASP A 38 -0.07 -13.50 -10.42
N THR A 39 0.75 -12.90 -9.57
CA THR A 39 1.21 -11.52 -9.72
C THR A 39 2.62 -11.32 -9.14
N LYS A 40 3.29 -10.20 -9.44
CA LYS A 40 4.53 -9.81 -8.75
C LYS A 40 4.20 -9.49 -7.29
N ILE A 41 4.88 -10.10 -6.33
CA ILE A 41 4.58 -9.96 -4.89
C ILE A 41 5.77 -9.34 -4.17
N CYS A 42 5.50 -8.27 -3.40
CA CYS A 42 6.39 -7.80 -2.36
C CYS A 42 5.87 -8.26 -0.99
N GLU A 43 6.71 -8.97 -0.24
CA GLU A 43 6.41 -9.41 1.13
C GLU A 43 7.01 -8.45 2.14
N THR A 44 6.18 -7.58 2.71
CA THR A 44 6.64 -6.57 3.66
C THR A 44 5.53 -6.04 4.54
N PHE A 45 5.91 -5.39 5.64
CA PHE A 45 5.01 -4.50 6.37
C PHE A 45 4.99 -3.12 5.71
N ILE A 46 3.97 -2.33 6.03
CA ILE A 46 3.92 -0.92 5.67
C ILE A 46 3.63 -0.14 6.95
N ALA A 47 4.45 0.87 7.25
CA ALA A 47 4.32 1.66 8.47
C ALA A 47 4.36 0.80 9.75
N ARG A 48 5.20 -0.25 9.76
CA ARG A 48 5.45 -1.18 10.86
C ARG A 48 4.24 -2.05 11.24
N THR A 49 3.31 -2.25 10.32
CA THR A 49 2.09 -3.03 10.58
C THR A 49 1.72 -3.98 9.43
N ARG A 50 0.90 -4.98 9.76
CA ARG A 50 0.26 -5.95 8.85
C ARG A 50 -0.95 -5.37 8.12
N LEU A 51 -1.34 -4.14 8.42
CA LEU A 51 -2.47 -3.47 7.77
C LEU A 51 -2.05 -2.87 6.43
N VAL A 52 -1.39 -3.66 5.57
CA VAL A 52 -0.82 -3.17 4.31
C VAL A 52 -1.87 -2.52 3.42
N GLY A 53 -3.03 -3.16 3.26
CA GLY A 53 -4.13 -2.64 2.44
C GLY A 53 -4.78 -1.37 2.98
N LEU A 54 -4.62 -1.08 4.28
CA LEU A 54 -5.04 0.19 4.86
C LEU A 54 -4.15 1.36 4.41
N PHE A 55 -2.84 1.11 4.28
CA PHE A 55 -1.84 2.15 4.04
C PHE A 55 -1.44 2.29 2.57
N THR A 56 -1.85 1.36 1.71
CA THR A 56 -1.43 1.34 0.30
C THR A 56 -2.64 1.38 -0.61
N ALA A 57 -2.46 1.95 -1.80
CA ALA A 57 -3.49 2.01 -2.83
C ALA A 57 -2.82 2.13 -4.20
N GLY A 58 -3.42 1.60 -5.25
CA GLY A 58 -2.85 1.70 -6.58
C GLY A 58 -3.45 0.73 -7.57
N ASN A 59 -2.77 0.57 -8.69
CA ASN A 59 -3.15 -0.29 -9.79
C ASN A 59 -1.94 -1.10 -10.28
N SER A 60 -2.07 -1.72 -11.46
CA SER A 60 -1.05 -2.58 -12.04
C SER A 60 0.22 -1.83 -12.45
N ASN A 61 0.13 -0.52 -12.67
CA ASN A 61 1.27 0.32 -13.06
C ASN A 61 2.05 0.85 -11.86
N ASN A 62 1.37 1.17 -10.76
CA ASN A 62 2.03 1.68 -9.56
C ASN A 62 1.21 1.46 -8.29
N ILE A 63 1.87 1.06 -7.20
CA ILE A 63 1.30 1.07 -5.84
C ILE A 63 1.86 2.25 -5.06
N LEU A 64 0.97 3.10 -4.56
CA LEU A 64 1.29 4.19 -3.66
C LEU A 64 1.50 3.66 -2.24
N VAL A 65 2.59 4.10 -1.62
CA VAL A 65 2.94 3.83 -0.23
C VAL A 65 3.16 5.14 0.52
N PRO A 66 2.92 5.20 1.85
CA PRO A 66 3.09 6.44 2.60
C PRO A 66 4.57 6.72 2.86
N ASP A 67 4.92 7.96 3.14
CA ASP A 67 6.29 8.34 3.53
C ASP A 67 6.71 7.89 4.94
N SER A 68 5.80 7.27 5.69
CA SER A 68 6.04 6.69 7.00
C SER A 68 6.64 5.27 6.98
N ILE A 69 6.92 4.71 5.79
CA ILE A 69 7.63 3.43 5.67
C ILE A 69 9.03 3.51 6.29
N THR A 70 9.46 2.42 6.91
CA THR A 70 10.83 2.31 7.45
C THR A 70 11.85 2.03 6.35
N ASP A 71 13.13 2.26 6.63
CA ASP A 71 14.21 1.96 5.68
C ASP A 71 14.21 0.49 5.25
N ARG A 72 13.92 -0.43 6.18
CA ARG A 72 13.80 -1.86 5.88
C ARG A 72 12.60 -2.19 4.98
N GLU A 73 11.46 -1.55 5.22
CA GLU A 73 10.27 -1.74 4.37
C GLU A 73 10.50 -1.18 2.97
N ARG A 74 11.17 -0.03 2.87
CA ARG A 74 11.63 0.55 1.61
C ARG A 74 12.59 -0.38 0.88
N GLU A 75 13.60 -0.90 1.56
CA GLU A 75 14.56 -1.86 0.99
C GLU A 75 13.85 -3.10 0.44
N ASN A 76 12.86 -3.65 1.16
CA ASN A 76 12.05 -4.76 0.65
C ASN A 76 11.27 -4.39 -0.61
N LEU A 77 10.71 -3.18 -0.69
CA LEU A 77 10.00 -2.68 -1.88
C LEU A 77 10.97 -2.51 -3.05
N GLU A 78 12.14 -1.90 -2.82
CA GLU A 78 13.16 -1.66 -3.86
C GLU A 78 13.81 -2.95 -4.36
N ASN A 79 13.96 -3.96 -3.49
CA ASN A 79 14.47 -5.29 -3.86
C ASN A 79 13.39 -6.18 -4.49
N SER A 80 12.13 -5.74 -4.49
CA SER A 80 11.04 -6.45 -5.15
C SER A 80 10.84 -5.96 -6.59
N ASN A 81 10.13 -6.73 -7.41
CA ASN A 81 9.88 -6.38 -8.81
C ASN A 81 8.58 -5.55 -9.01
N ILE A 82 8.04 -4.96 -7.95
CA ILE A 82 6.83 -4.14 -8.06
C ILE A 82 7.19 -2.67 -8.31
N ASP A 83 6.31 -1.99 -9.01
CA ASP A 83 6.42 -0.57 -9.27
C ASP A 83 5.67 0.19 -8.18
N PHE A 84 6.38 1.04 -7.43
CA PHE A 84 5.80 1.79 -6.30
C PHE A 84 6.19 3.26 -6.32
N HIS A 85 5.41 4.09 -5.63
CA HIS A 85 5.71 5.50 -5.43
C HIS A 85 5.40 5.93 -4.01
N VAL A 86 6.30 6.71 -3.42
CA VAL A 86 6.14 7.21 -2.05
C VAL A 86 5.37 8.51 -2.08
N LEU A 87 4.18 8.53 -1.49
CA LEU A 87 3.33 9.71 -1.41
C LEU A 87 3.57 10.46 -0.10
N HIS A 88 4.01 11.72 -0.22
CA HIS A 88 4.22 12.62 0.91
C HIS A 88 2.93 13.33 1.31
N THR A 89 2.18 12.72 2.22
CA THR A 89 0.90 13.24 2.72
C THR A 89 0.79 13.11 4.23
N ARG A 90 -0.05 13.96 4.84
CA ARG A 90 -0.40 13.84 6.26
C ARG A 90 -1.35 12.67 6.53
N GLU A 91 -2.25 12.40 5.59
CA GLU A 91 -3.25 11.34 5.68
C GLU A 91 -2.66 10.05 5.11
N THR A 92 -2.10 9.20 5.98
CA THR A 92 -1.28 8.04 5.55
C THR A 92 -2.09 6.79 5.20
N ALA A 93 -3.36 6.71 5.60
CA ALA A 93 -4.24 5.57 5.31
C ALA A 93 -4.73 5.61 3.86
N LEU A 94 -3.81 5.47 2.89
CA LEU A 94 -4.07 5.66 1.47
C LEU A 94 -5.19 4.74 0.94
N GLY A 95 -5.27 3.49 1.43
CA GLY A 95 -6.32 2.54 1.04
C GLY A 95 -7.74 2.96 1.45
N ASN A 96 -7.86 3.87 2.43
CA ASN A 96 -9.15 4.48 2.78
C ASN A 96 -9.45 5.74 1.96
N GLN A 97 -8.44 6.35 1.34
CA GLN A 97 -8.56 7.65 0.68
C GLN A 97 -8.58 7.53 -0.84
N ILE A 98 -8.06 6.44 -1.39
CA ILE A 98 -7.86 6.24 -2.82
C ILE A 98 -8.43 4.88 -3.21
N ILE A 99 -9.29 4.88 -4.22
CA ILE A 99 -9.60 3.67 -5.00
C ILE A 99 -9.16 3.93 -6.44
N ALA A 100 -8.40 2.99 -7.00
CA ALA A 100 -7.81 3.13 -8.32
C ALA A 100 -7.97 1.82 -9.12
N ASN A 101 -8.05 1.97 -10.43
CA ASN A 101 -7.93 0.90 -11.40
C ASN A 101 -7.06 1.39 -12.57
N GLU A 102 -7.02 0.64 -13.67
CA GLU A 102 -6.21 1.01 -14.85
C GLU A 102 -6.73 2.25 -15.58
N GLU A 103 -8.02 2.58 -15.45
CA GLU A 103 -8.67 3.66 -16.18
C GLU A 103 -8.67 4.98 -15.40
N GLY A 104 -8.53 4.92 -14.07
CA GLY A 104 -8.52 6.12 -13.23
C GLY A 104 -8.60 5.84 -11.75
N ALA A 105 -8.82 6.91 -10.98
CA ALA A 105 -8.91 6.86 -9.53
C ALA A 105 -9.96 7.84 -9.00
N VAL A 106 -10.59 7.46 -7.88
CA VAL A 106 -11.38 8.36 -7.04
C VAL A 106 -10.57 8.61 -5.78
N ILE A 107 -10.34 9.90 -5.49
CA ILE A 107 -9.47 10.37 -4.43
C ILE A 107 -10.29 11.24 -3.49
N SER A 108 -10.16 10.98 -2.20
CA SER A 108 -10.74 11.82 -1.15
C SER A 108 -10.14 13.23 -1.20
N GLU A 109 -11.00 14.26 -1.16
CA GLU A 109 -10.60 15.67 -1.09
C GLU A 109 -9.67 15.98 0.11
N ARG A 110 -9.69 15.13 1.15
CA ARG A 110 -8.79 15.27 2.32
C ARG A 110 -7.32 15.07 1.97
N LEU A 111 -7.01 14.33 0.90
CA LEU A 111 -5.65 14.17 0.40
C LEU A 111 -5.15 15.40 -0.36
N GLU A 112 -6.06 16.25 -0.86
CA GLU A 112 -5.70 17.39 -1.70
C GLU A 112 -5.15 18.59 -0.92
N GLU A 113 -5.16 18.59 0.42
CA GLU A 113 -4.44 19.60 1.17
C GLU A 113 -2.94 19.42 0.92
N PRO A 114 -2.29 20.29 0.11
CA PRO A 114 -0.87 20.18 -0.13
C PRO A 114 -0.25 20.35 1.24
N SER A 115 0.56 19.37 1.63
CA SER A 115 1.39 19.48 2.82
C SER A 115 2.28 20.70 2.62
N ARG A 116 1.81 21.87 3.05
CA ARG A 116 2.61 23.07 3.29
C ARG A 116 3.57 22.70 4.41
N ARG A 117 4.59 21.90 4.09
CA ARG A 117 5.85 21.93 4.82
C ARG A 117 6.38 23.34 4.58
N ASN A 118 5.95 24.28 5.42
CA ASN A 118 6.80 25.42 5.72
C ASN A 118 8.12 24.80 6.17
N PRO A 119 9.24 24.99 5.45
CA PRO A 119 10.54 24.64 5.99
C PRO A 119 10.66 25.48 7.27
N LYS A 120 10.40 24.87 8.43
CA LYS A 120 10.65 25.52 9.70
C LYS A 120 12.12 25.88 9.67
N SER A 121 12.36 27.19 9.71
CA SER A 121 13.66 27.80 9.84
C SER A 121 14.57 26.92 10.68
N THR A 122 15.71 26.53 10.12
CA THR A 122 16.91 26.19 10.88
C THR A 122 17.21 27.39 11.76
N ARG A 123 16.63 27.41 12.97
CA ARG A 123 17.06 28.31 14.03
C ARG A 123 18.21 27.58 14.72
N ARG A 124 19.40 28.07 14.36
CA ARG A 124 20.67 28.13 15.11
C ARG A 124 20.98 26.97 16.03
#